data_AF-A0A2U1WJY2-F1
#
_entry.id   AF-A0A2U1WJY2-F1
#
_cell.length_a   1.000
_cell.length_b   1.000
_cell.length_c   1.000
_cell.angle_alpha   90.00
_cell.angle_beta   90.00
_cell.angle_gamma   90.00
#
_symmetry.space_group_name_H-M   'P 1'
#
loop_
_entity.id
_entity.type
_entity.pdbx_description
1 polymer ?
#
loop_
_entity_poly.entity_id
_entity_poly.type
_entity_poly.pdbx_seq_one_letter_code
_entity_poly.pdbx_strand_id
1 'polypeptide(L)'
;KFVAKRRELAEHEWARLKANNSLECRNCHSADSMDITKQGARAARIHEQYLFTGERTCIDCHKGIAHRLPDMHGVPPGWSEVSDTPQKPIGHWLADGSGEGR
;
A
#
# COMPACT_ATOMS: atom_id res chain seq x y z
N LYS A 1 -29.20 3.60 -4.26
CA LYS A 1 -28.61 3.09 -5.51
C LYS A 1 -27.24 2.43 -5.30
N PHE A 2 -26.24 3.08 -4.70
CA PHE A 2 -24.86 2.55 -4.61
C PHE A 2 -24.53 1.66 -3.40
N VAL A 3 -25.46 1.51 -2.45
CA VAL A 3 -25.19 0.74 -1.20
C VAL A 3 -24.82 -0.71 -1.49
N ALA A 4 -25.52 -1.38 -2.41
CA ALA A 4 -25.21 -2.75 -2.82
C ALA A 4 -23.86 -2.89 -3.56
N LYS A 5 -23.30 -1.78 -4.04
CA LYS A 5 -22.04 -1.73 -4.81
C LYS A 5 -20.84 -1.25 -3.98
N ARG A 6 -21.01 -1.04 -2.67
CA ARG A 6 -19.94 -0.51 -1.80
C ARG A 6 -18.66 -1.35 -1.85
N ARG A 7 -18.79 -2.68 -1.89
CA ARG A 7 -17.65 -3.61 -1.96
C ARG A 7 -16.86 -3.42 -3.25
N GLU A 8 -17.54 -3.60 -4.38
CA GLU A 8 -16.97 -3.48 -5.72
C GLU A 8 -16.26 -2.13 -5.93
N LEU A 9 -16.93 -1.03 -5.57
CA LEU A 9 -16.35 0.30 -5.72
C LEU A 9 -15.15 0.53 -4.78
N ALA A 10 -15.17 -0.03 -3.57
CA ALA A 10 -14.03 0.07 -2.67
C ALA A 10 -12.82 -0.71 -3.21
N GLU A 11 -13.03 -1.90 -3.79
CA GLU A 11 -11.95 -2.70 -4.40
C GLU A 11 -11.31 -2.00 -5.60
N HIS A 12 -12.13 -1.37 -6.46
CA HIS A 12 -11.61 -0.57 -7.57
C HIS A 12 -10.71 0.57 -7.06
N GLU A 13 -11.16 1.28 -6.02
CA GLU A 13 -10.37 2.36 -5.43
C GLU A 13 -9.11 1.84 -4.73
N TRP A 14 -9.16 0.71 -4.02
CA TRP A 14 -7.96 0.13 -3.41
C TRP A 14 -6.95 -0.33 -4.46
N ALA A 15 -7.42 -0.93 -5.56
CA ALA A 15 -6.56 -1.30 -6.67
C ALA A 15 -5.90 -0.07 -7.30
N ARG A 16 -6.67 1.01 -7.52
CA ARG A 16 -6.17 2.29 -8.05
C ARG A 16 -5.11 2.92 -7.14
N LEU A 17 -5.40 3.02 -5.84
CA LEU A 17 -4.48 3.53 -4.82
C LEU A 17 -3.23 2.65 -4.67
N LYS A 18 -3.33 1.34 -4.90
CA LYS A 18 -2.16 0.45 -4.81
C LYS A 18 -1.27 0.61 -6.05
N ALA A 19 -1.88 0.62 -7.23
CA ALA A 19 -1.18 0.73 -8.50
C ALA A 19 -0.35 2.02 -8.65
N ASN A 20 -0.76 3.11 -7.99
CA ASN A 20 -0.06 4.38 -8.01
C ASN A 20 0.77 4.67 -6.74
N ASN A 21 1.11 3.63 -5.96
CA ASN A 21 1.88 3.75 -4.71
C ASN A 21 1.23 4.70 -3.67
N SER A 22 -0.09 4.71 -3.60
CA SER A 22 -0.88 5.51 -2.66
C SER A 22 -0.58 7.01 -2.75
N LEU A 23 -0.45 7.53 -3.98
CA LEU A 23 -0.12 8.94 -4.24
C LEU A 23 -1.06 9.90 -3.51
N GLU A 24 -2.35 9.57 -3.44
CA GLU A 24 -3.38 10.34 -2.76
C GLU A 24 -3.13 10.46 -1.25
N CYS A 25 -2.52 9.45 -0.64
CA CYS A 25 -2.08 9.52 0.75
C CYS A 25 -0.80 10.34 0.86
N ARG A 26 0.17 10.08 -0.03
CA ARG A 26 1.52 10.66 0.02
C ARG A 26 1.57 12.15 -0.29
N ASN A 27 0.59 12.66 -1.03
CA ASN A 27 0.44 14.10 -1.29
C ASN A 27 0.29 14.92 0.02
N CYS A 28 -0.17 14.30 1.10
CA CYS A 28 -0.31 14.94 2.41
C CYS A 28 0.49 14.26 3.53
N HIS A 29 0.90 13.00 3.37
CA HIS A 29 1.62 12.22 4.38
C HIS A 29 2.99 11.75 3.87
N SER A 30 4.06 12.28 4.46
CA SER A 30 5.42 11.81 4.18
C SER A 30 5.81 10.63 5.06
N ALA A 31 6.35 9.57 4.45
CA ALA A 31 6.95 8.47 5.19
C ALA A 31 8.23 8.91 5.92
N ASP A 32 9.00 9.82 5.32
CA ASP A 32 10.27 10.32 5.87
C ASP A 32 10.06 11.18 7.13
N SER A 33 8.89 11.82 7.23
CA SER A 33 8.51 12.64 8.38
C SER A 33 7.76 11.84 9.46
N MET A 34 7.63 10.52 9.30
CA MET A 34 6.87 9.68 10.21
C MET A 34 7.70 9.29 11.43
N ASP A 35 7.31 9.76 12.62
CA ASP A 35 7.95 9.38 13.88
C ASP A 35 7.31 8.09 14.45
N ILE A 36 7.93 6.95 14.17
CA ILE A 36 7.44 5.64 14.63
C ILE A 36 7.56 5.42 16.15
N THR A 37 8.38 6.21 16.84
CA THR A 37 8.55 6.08 18.31
C THR A 37 7.29 6.51 19.07
N LYS A 38 6.44 7.32 18.43
CA LYS A 38 5.13 7.75 18.96
C LYS A 38 3.98 6.82 18.61
N GLN A 39 4.24 5.74 17.86
CA GLN A 39 3.23 4.78 17.44
C GLN A 39 3.18 3.60 18.41
N GLY A 40 2.05 2.86 18.42
CA GLY A 40 2.00 1.59 19.12
C GLY A 40 3.01 0.60 18.53
N ALA A 41 3.62 -0.24 19.38
CA ALA A 41 4.73 -1.13 19.00
C ALA A 41 4.50 -1.94 17.73
N ARG A 42 3.26 -2.42 17.52
CA ARG A 42 2.88 -3.14 16.30
C ARG A 42 2.95 -2.27 15.04
N ALA A 43 2.45 -1.04 15.08
CA ALA A 43 2.45 -0.14 13.94
C ALA A 43 3.87 0.28 13.58
N ALA A 44 4.69 0.60 14.60
CA ALA A 44 6.11 0.93 14.40
C ALA A 44 6.84 -0.19 13.65
N ARG A 45 6.72 -1.44 14.14
CA ARG A 45 7.33 -2.61 13.49
C ARG A 45 6.85 -2.80 12.04
N ILE A 46 5.54 -2.68 11.80
CA ILE A 46 4.96 -2.86 10.46
C ILE A 46 5.48 -1.77 9.50
N HIS A 47 5.54 -0.52 9.93
CA HIS A 47 6.03 0.57 9.07
C HIS A 47 7.52 0.40 8.75
N GLU A 48 8.33 0.05 9.76
CA GLU A 48 9.76 -0.22 9.57
C GLU A 48 9.99 -1.37 8.59
N GLN A 49 9.27 -2.48 8.79
CA GLN A 49 9.45 -3.69 7.98
C GLN A 49 8.95 -3.52 6.53
N TYR A 50 7.80 -2.87 6.34
CA TYR A 50 7.10 -2.92 5.04
C TYR A 50 6.95 -1.57 4.34
N LEU A 51 6.71 -0.47 5.07
CA LEU A 51 6.49 0.83 4.45
C LEU A 51 7.82 1.48 4.04
N PHE A 52 8.80 1.48 4.95
CA PHE A 52 10.08 2.14 4.72
C PHE A 52 10.99 1.37 3.76
N THR A 53 10.81 0.05 3.66
CA THR A 53 11.46 -0.79 2.64
C THR A 53 10.79 -0.69 1.27
N GLY A 54 9.60 -0.08 1.19
CA GLY A 54 8.80 -0.01 -0.04
C GLY A 54 8.12 -1.32 -0.43
N GLU A 55 8.17 -2.35 0.43
CA GLU A 55 7.50 -3.64 0.18
C GLU A 55 5.97 -3.49 0.16
N ARG A 56 5.42 -2.54 0.93
CA ARG A 56 3.99 -2.23 0.94
C ARG A 56 3.73 -0.74 0.91
N THR A 57 2.53 -0.39 0.46
CA THR A 57 2.05 0.97 0.32
C THR A 57 0.98 1.27 1.38
N CYS A 58 0.60 2.54 1.53
CA CYS A 58 -0.36 2.96 2.57
C CYS A 58 -1.66 2.14 2.51
N ILE A 59 -2.21 1.93 1.31
CA ILE A 59 -3.50 1.26 1.12
C ILE A 59 -3.48 -0.25 1.37
N ASP A 60 -2.29 -0.88 1.36
CA ASP A 60 -2.19 -2.31 1.67
C ASP A 60 -2.72 -2.58 3.08
N CYS A 61 -2.35 -1.72 4.05
CA CYS A 61 -2.76 -1.81 5.45
C CYS A 61 -4.00 -0.96 5.79
N HIS A 62 -4.09 0.27 5.26
CA HIS A 62 -5.04 1.29 5.73
C HIS A 62 -6.36 1.33 4.95
N LYS A 63 -6.93 0.16 4.68
CA LYS A 63 -8.29 0.05 4.15
C LYS A 63 -9.26 0.59 5.20
N GLY A 64 -10.02 1.64 4.85
CA GLY A 64 -11.07 2.20 5.70
C GLY A 64 -10.66 3.35 6.62
N ILE A 65 -9.50 3.99 6.41
CA ILE A 65 -9.14 5.22 7.13
C ILE A 65 -10.15 6.35 6.87
N ALA A 66 -10.43 6.63 5.59
CA ALA A 66 -11.26 7.77 5.22
C ALA A 66 -12.76 7.47 5.29
N HIS A 67 -13.14 6.21 5.15
CA HIS A 67 -14.53 5.80 4.98
C HIS A 67 -14.82 4.48 5.69
N ARG A 68 -16.08 4.28 6.09
CA ARG A 68 -16.54 3.00 6.65
C ARG A 68 -16.32 1.88 5.64
N LEU A 69 -15.62 0.83 6.07
CA LEU A 69 -15.40 -0.36 5.26
C LEU A 69 -16.72 -0.97 4.78
N PRO A 70 -16.75 -1.53 3.55
CA PRO A 70 -17.85 -2.37 3.10
C PRO A 70 -17.85 -3.70 3.86
N ASP A 71 -18.68 -4.64 3.42
CA ASP A 71 -18.48 -6.04 3.80
C ASP A 71 -17.04 -6.47 3.43
N MET A 72 -16.37 -7.13 4.38
CA MET A 72 -14.98 -7.57 4.29
C MET A 72 -14.87 -9.11 4.24
N HIS A 73 -15.99 -9.83 4.11
CA HIS A 73 -15.97 -11.28 3.99
C HIS A 73 -15.09 -11.72 2.80
N GLY A 74 -14.13 -12.61 3.07
CA GLY A 74 -13.20 -13.14 2.05
C GLY A 74 -12.03 -12.22 1.70
N VAL A 75 -11.85 -11.13 2.44
CA VAL A 75 -10.87 -10.08 2.12
C VAL A 75 -9.77 -10.15 3.14
N PRO A 76 -8.52 -10.42 2.72
CA PRO A 76 -7.41 -10.46 3.66
C PRO A 76 -7.30 -9.15 4.42
N PRO A 77 -7.11 -9.21 5.75
CA PRO A 77 -6.87 -8.01 6.50
C PRO A 77 -5.57 -7.38 6.01
N GLY A 78 -5.56 -6.05 5.86
CA GLY A 78 -4.41 -5.33 5.30
C GLY A 78 -3.09 -5.49 6.06
N TRP A 79 -3.16 -5.97 7.30
CA TRP A 79 -2.01 -6.25 8.16
C TRP A 79 -1.57 -7.73 8.15
N SER A 80 -2.17 -8.60 7.33
CA SER A 80 -1.74 -9.99 7.24
C SER A 80 -0.36 -10.07 6.56
N GLU A 81 0.51 -10.94 7.06
CA GLU A 81 1.85 -11.17 6.50
C GLU A 81 1.81 -11.93 5.16
N VAL A 82 0.64 -12.47 4.80
CA VAL A 82 0.37 -13.06 3.48
C VAL A 82 0.15 -11.90 2.50
N SER A 83 1.08 -11.69 1.56
CA SER A 83 0.91 -10.70 0.50
C SER A 83 0.07 -11.28 -0.65
N ASP A 84 -0.92 -10.51 -1.12
CA ASP A 84 -1.77 -10.88 -2.27
C ASP A 84 -1.05 -10.74 -3.63
N THR A 85 0.26 -10.47 -3.67
CA THR A 85 0.98 -10.20 -4.92
C THR A 85 2.49 -10.38 -4.74
N PRO A 86 3.22 -10.95 -5.73
CA PRO A 86 4.68 -10.88 -5.76
C PRO A 86 5.09 -9.43 -6.03
N GLN A 87 5.70 -8.74 -5.05
CA GLN A 87 6.18 -7.38 -5.26
C GLN A 87 7.41 -7.37 -6.18
N LYS A 88 7.33 -6.66 -7.32
CA LYS A 88 8.51 -6.28 -8.11
C LYS A 88 9.15 -5.07 -7.42
N PRO A 89 10.46 -5.07 -7.12
CA PRO A 89 11.10 -3.97 -6.40
C PRO A 89 10.97 -2.67 -7.19
N ILE A 90 10.60 -1.60 -6.47
CA ILE A 90 10.47 -0.25 -6.99
C ILE A 90 11.88 0.32 -7.15
N GLY A 91 12.61 -0.11 -8.18
CA GLY A 91 14.02 0.28 -8.38
C GLY A 91 14.74 -0.24 -9.63
N HIS A 92 14.06 -0.87 -10.60
CA HIS A 92 14.75 -1.46 -11.76
C HIS A 92 14.95 -0.53 -12.98
N TRP A 93 14.63 0.76 -12.90
CA TRP A 93 14.83 1.69 -14.03
C TRP A 93 16.28 2.16 -14.25
N LEU A 94 17.28 1.53 -13.61
CA LEU A 94 18.70 1.90 -13.72
C LEU A 94 19.64 0.70 -13.98
N ALA A 95 19.18 -0.33 -14.69
CA ALA A 95 20.03 -1.48 -15.00
C ALA A 95 19.94 -1.99 -16.46
N ASP A 96 19.68 -1.11 -17.43
CA ASP A 96 19.97 -1.41 -18.85
C ASP A 96 21.14 -0.53 -19.33
N GLY A 97 22.27 -0.71 -18.65
CA GLY A 97 23.57 -0.15 -19.01
C GLY A 97 24.55 -1.27 -19.35
N SER A 98 24.34 -1.93 -20.49
CA SER A 98 25.37 -2.75 -21.16
C SER A 98 25.38 -2.41 -22.64
N GLY A 99 26.40 -1.66 -23.05
CA GLY A 99 26.70 -1.46 -24.46
C GLY A 99 27.29 -2.72 -25.08
N GLU A 100 26.97 -2.93 -26.35
CA GLU A 100 27.76 -3.61 -27.39
C GLU A 100 27.02 -3.25 -28.69
N GLY A 101 27.57 -2.49 -29.63
CA GLY A 101 28.58 -2.95 -30.58
C GLY A 101 27.91 -3.38 -31.91
N ARG A 102 27.98 -2.48 -32.92
CA ARG A 102 27.48 -2.54 -34.32
C ARG A 102 26.09 -1.99 -34.61
#